data_AF-A0A4C1Z2J2-F1
#
_entry.id   AF-A0A4C1Z2J2-F1
#
_cell.length_a   1.000
_cell.length_b   1.000
_cell.length_c   1.000
_cell.angle_alpha   90.00
_cell.angle_beta   90.00
_cell.angle_gamma   90.00
#
_symmetry.space_group_name_H-M   'P 1'
#
loop_
_entity.id
_entity.type
_entity.pdbx_description
1 polymer ?
#
loop_
_entity_poly.entity_id
_entity_poly.type
_entity_poly.pdbx_seq_one_letter_code
_entity_poly.pdbx_strand_id
1 'polypeptide(L)'
;MLLLVSGGATPLVDVGDIRREAVGGRRRRRRLAPPLLLVLFSFHCFKITLGFFDDILIPVGALQHPSRFDETDQAWVWEYPKEDGEKHDLFMDSGESIRFRVTSETFEESLPSGPPGSEHTAPPSAPYCIIGGINEPGLGLLTWWETSEQEVMSSNDEQEEREQLIDCNIK
;
A
#
# COMPACT_ATOMS: atom_id res chain seq x y z
N MET A 1 -33.29 -16.13 68.18
CA MET A 1 -32.40 -16.03 69.35
C MET A 1 -31.00 -15.76 68.82
N LEU A 2 -30.50 -14.55 69.10
CA LEU A 2 -29.12 -14.04 68.95
C LEU A 2 -28.08 -15.04 69.53
N LEU A 3 -26.78 -15.09 69.25
CA LEU A 3 -25.67 -14.26 68.71
C LEU A 3 -24.55 -15.30 68.35
N LEU A 4 -23.49 -15.06 67.56
CA LEU A 4 -22.37 -14.19 67.93
C LEU A 4 -21.36 -14.13 66.77
N VAL A 5 -20.80 -12.93 66.61
CA VAL A 5 -19.75 -12.52 65.68
C VAL A 5 -18.37 -12.92 66.21
N SER A 6 -17.48 -13.40 65.35
CA SER A 6 -16.02 -13.24 65.47
C SER A 6 -15.44 -13.29 64.05
N GLY A 7 -14.60 -12.36 63.57
CA GLY A 7 -13.60 -11.56 64.25
C GLY A 7 -12.23 -12.19 63.98
N GLY A 8 -11.43 -11.61 63.08
CA GLY A 8 -10.09 -12.11 62.78
C GLY A 8 -9.38 -11.37 61.65
N ALA A 9 -8.91 -10.16 61.96
CA ALA A 9 -7.99 -9.38 61.15
C ALA A 9 -6.55 -9.93 61.25
N THR A 10 -5.85 -9.88 60.11
CA THR A 10 -4.39 -9.80 59.86
C THR A 10 -3.39 -10.42 60.85
N PRO A 11 -2.42 -11.15 60.29
CA PRO A 11 -1.01 -10.81 60.44
C PRO A 11 -0.37 -10.71 59.05
N LEU A 12 0.78 -10.10 58.79
CA LEU A 12 1.80 -9.40 59.55
C LEU A 12 2.86 -9.09 58.48
N VAL A 13 3.57 -8.00 58.70
CA VAL A 13 4.67 -7.45 57.92
C VAL A 13 5.62 -8.49 57.29
N ASP A 14 6.11 -8.18 56.09
CA ASP A 14 7.55 -8.34 55.84
C ASP A 14 8.05 -7.15 55.00
N VAL A 15 8.62 -6.18 55.72
CA VAL A 15 9.51 -5.17 55.16
C VAL A 15 10.87 -5.86 55.03
N GLY A 16 11.06 -6.51 53.89
CA GLY A 16 12.34 -7.09 53.50
C GLY A 16 13.21 -6.04 52.84
N ASP A 17 14.17 -5.55 53.61
CA ASP A 17 15.21 -4.61 53.22
C ASP A 17 16.00 -5.01 51.96
N ILE A 18 16.41 -3.97 51.24
CA ILE A 18 17.27 -4.00 50.07
C ILE A 18 18.63 -4.59 50.41
N ARG A 19 19.06 -5.63 49.67
CA ARG A 19 20.48 -5.90 49.44
C ARG A 19 20.78 -6.16 47.95
N ARG A 20 21.72 -5.35 47.47
CA ARG A 20 22.31 -5.31 46.12
C ARG A 20 23.03 -6.62 45.81
N GLU A 21 22.93 -7.12 44.58
CA GLU A 21 24.13 -7.32 43.75
C GLU A 21 23.81 -7.41 42.26
N ALA A 22 24.77 -6.93 41.46
CA ALA A 22 24.73 -6.80 40.02
C ALA A 22 24.99 -8.15 39.32
N VAL A 23 24.60 -8.25 38.04
CA VAL A 23 25.49 -8.67 36.92
C VAL A 23 24.69 -8.64 35.61
N GLY A 24 25.16 -7.82 34.67
CA GLY A 24 25.20 -8.19 33.25
C GLY A 24 23.88 -8.46 32.54
N GLY A 25 22.94 -7.52 32.55
CA GLY A 25 21.79 -7.54 31.65
C GLY A 25 22.21 -7.31 30.19
N ARG A 26 22.74 -8.34 29.52
CA ARG A 26 22.78 -8.38 28.05
C ARG A 26 21.35 -8.53 27.58
N ARG A 27 20.68 -7.38 27.42
CA ARG A 27 19.44 -7.24 26.66
C ARG A 27 19.74 -7.73 25.25
N ARG A 28 19.56 -9.04 25.02
CA ARG A 28 19.35 -9.60 23.70
C ARG A 28 18.10 -8.87 23.21
N ARG A 29 18.33 -7.81 22.44
CA ARG A 29 17.33 -7.22 21.57
C ARG A 29 16.75 -8.43 20.84
N ARG A 30 15.54 -8.83 21.23
CA ARG A 30 14.73 -9.72 20.41
C ARG A 30 14.57 -8.90 19.14
N ARG A 31 15.42 -9.16 18.15
CA ARG A 31 15.14 -8.75 16.78
C ARG A 31 13.88 -9.52 16.47
N LEU A 32 12.75 -8.86 16.72
CA LEU A 32 11.46 -9.26 16.20
C LEU A 32 11.69 -9.20 14.70
N ALA A 33 12.06 -10.32 14.11
CA ALA A 33 12.17 -10.41 12.65
C ALA A 33 10.79 -9.96 12.13
N PRO A 34 10.72 -8.95 11.26
CA PRO A 34 9.44 -8.61 10.65
C PRO A 34 8.89 -9.89 10.00
N PRO A 35 7.58 -10.18 10.17
CA PRO A 35 6.99 -11.37 9.60
C PRO A 35 7.20 -11.31 8.08
N LEU A 36 8.07 -12.17 7.57
CA LEU A 36 8.41 -12.29 6.14
C LEU A 36 7.17 -12.54 5.25
N LEU A 37 6.02 -12.84 5.85
CA LEU A 37 4.74 -13.03 5.19
C LEU A 37 4.20 -11.77 4.50
N LEU A 38 4.50 -10.57 5.01
CA LEU A 38 4.02 -9.32 4.40
C LEU A 38 4.73 -8.96 3.09
N VAL A 39 5.99 -9.40 2.92
CA VAL A 39 6.77 -9.06 1.73
C VAL A 39 6.41 -9.96 0.56
N LEU A 40 6.04 -11.22 0.82
CA LEU A 40 5.69 -12.18 -0.23
C LEU A 40 4.37 -11.83 -0.94
N PHE A 41 3.41 -11.20 -0.26
CA PHE A 41 2.15 -10.80 -0.91
C PHE A 41 2.35 -9.63 -1.88
N SER A 42 3.27 -8.71 -1.59
CA SER A 42 3.48 -7.50 -2.40
C SER A 42 4.05 -7.77 -3.78
N PHE A 43 4.80 -8.87 -3.95
CA PHE A 43 5.32 -9.27 -5.27
C PHE A 43 4.28 -9.98 -6.14
N HIS A 44 3.13 -10.36 -5.59
CA HIS A 44 2.10 -11.13 -6.29
C HIS A 44 0.83 -10.32 -6.60
N CYS A 45 0.73 -9.09 -6.12
CA CYS A 45 -0.37 -8.20 -6.46
C CYS A 45 0.05 -6.73 -6.44
N PHE A 46 -0.60 -5.96 -7.31
CA PHE A 46 -0.56 -4.50 -7.30
C PHE A 46 -1.74 -3.96 -6.49
N LYS A 47 -1.49 -3.04 -5.54
CA LYS A 47 -2.50 -2.52 -4.62
C LYS A 47 -2.99 -1.15 -5.07
N ILE A 48 -4.30 -0.92 -4.97
CA ILE A 48 -4.94 0.34 -5.34
C ILE A 48 -5.69 0.91 -4.15
N THR A 49 -5.68 2.23 -4.02
CA THR A 49 -6.49 2.98 -3.06
C THR A 49 -7.45 3.92 -3.80
N LEU A 50 -8.65 4.10 -3.25
CA LEU A 50 -9.64 5.10 -3.66
C LEU A 50 -9.74 6.27 -2.66
N GLY A 51 -8.82 6.33 -1.70
CA GLY A 51 -8.80 7.31 -0.60
C GLY A 51 -9.70 6.94 0.58
N PHE A 52 -10.89 6.37 0.33
CA PHE A 52 -11.76 5.83 1.39
C PHE A 52 -11.69 4.30 1.53
N PHE A 53 -11.07 3.61 0.57
CA PHE A 53 -10.97 2.16 0.51
C PHE A 53 -9.63 1.75 -0.09
N ASP A 54 -8.91 0.86 0.62
CA ASP A 54 -7.52 0.50 0.32
C ASP A 54 -7.32 -1.00 0.04
N ASP A 55 -8.37 -1.81 0.25
CA ASP A 55 -8.33 -3.27 0.10
C ASP A 55 -8.69 -3.69 -1.34
N ILE A 56 -8.07 -3.03 -2.34
CA ILE A 56 -8.19 -3.37 -3.76
C ILE A 56 -6.88 -3.98 -4.23
N LEU A 57 -6.96 -5.20 -4.76
CA LEU A 57 -5.80 -5.97 -5.22
C LEU A 57 -5.94 -6.34 -6.69
N ILE A 58 -4.90 -6.13 -7.47
CA ILE A 58 -4.77 -6.66 -8.83
C ILE A 58 -3.70 -7.76 -8.82
N PRO A 59 -4.07 -9.03 -9.02
CA PRO A 59 -3.10 -10.11 -9.07
C PRO A 59 -2.22 -10.00 -10.33
N VAL A 60 -0.97 -10.49 -10.28
CA VAL A 60 -0.04 -10.45 -11.44
C VAL A 60 -0.66 -11.03 -12.71
N GLY A 61 -1.43 -12.12 -12.59
CA GLY A 61 -2.10 -12.74 -13.74
C GLY A 61 -3.16 -11.87 -14.41
N ALA A 62 -3.63 -10.81 -13.74
CA ALA A 62 -4.58 -9.83 -14.27
C ALA A 62 -3.91 -8.48 -14.65
N LEU A 63 -2.57 -8.43 -14.62
CA LEU A 63 -1.79 -7.33 -15.20
C LEU A 63 -1.68 -7.47 -16.72
N GLN A 64 -1.25 -6.40 -17.37
CA GLN A 64 -0.98 -6.40 -18.79
C GLN A 64 0.25 -7.25 -19.09
N HIS A 65 0.25 -7.93 -20.23
CA HIS A 65 1.35 -8.80 -20.63
C HIS A 65 2.07 -8.20 -21.86
N PRO A 66 3.41 -8.27 -21.91
CA PRO A 66 4.33 -8.71 -20.84
C PRO A 66 4.56 -7.63 -19.76
N SER A 67 4.46 -7.99 -18.48
CA SER A 67 4.83 -7.10 -17.36
C SER A 67 5.86 -7.74 -16.43
N ARG A 68 6.67 -6.90 -15.78
CA ARG A 68 7.69 -7.28 -14.81
C ARG A 68 7.65 -6.35 -13.60
N PHE A 69 8.08 -6.85 -12.45
CA PHE A 69 8.29 -6.02 -11.28
C PHE A 69 9.75 -5.54 -11.25
N ASP A 70 9.98 -4.24 -11.07
CA ASP A 70 11.30 -3.68 -10.87
C ASP A 70 11.56 -3.49 -9.37
N GLU A 71 12.53 -4.22 -8.81
CA GLU A 71 12.88 -4.13 -7.40
C GLU A 71 13.55 -2.79 -7.04
N THR A 72 14.16 -2.11 -8.01
CA THR A 72 14.86 -0.85 -7.78
C THR A 72 13.86 0.27 -7.51
N ASP A 73 12.84 0.35 -8.37
CA ASP A 73 11.82 1.40 -8.31
C ASP A 73 10.56 0.97 -7.53
N GLN A 74 10.50 -0.31 -7.12
CA GLN A 74 9.34 -0.92 -6.46
C GLN A 74 8.04 -0.73 -7.26
N ALA A 75 8.15 -0.73 -8.59
CA ALA A 75 7.08 -0.44 -9.52
C ALA A 75 6.88 -1.61 -10.51
N TRP A 76 5.65 -1.76 -10.98
CA TRP A 76 5.34 -2.67 -12.08
C TRP A 76 5.59 -1.97 -13.40
N VAL A 77 6.24 -2.66 -14.34
CA VAL A 77 6.54 -2.16 -15.67
C VAL A 77 5.81 -3.01 -16.69
N TRP A 78 5.03 -2.36 -17.55
CA TRP A 78 4.43 -3.00 -18.72
C TRP A 78 5.31 -2.75 -19.94
N GLU A 79 5.82 -3.82 -20.55
CA GLU A 79 6.66 -3.76 -21.75
C GLU A 79 5.78 -3.83 -22.99
N TYR A 80 5.48 -2.69 -23.61
CA TYR A 80 4.69 -2.65 -24.84
C TYR A 80 5.59 -2.90 -26.06
N PRO A 81 5.37 -3.97 -26.84
CA PRO A 81 6.18 -4.24 -28.04
C PRO A 81 5.82 -3.25 -29.16
N LYS A 82 6.79 -2.48 -29.66
CA LYS A 82 6.62 -1.68 -30.89
C LYS A 82 7.01 -2.48 -32.13
N GLU A 83 6.49 -2.07 -33.28
CA GLU A 83 6.77 -2.70 -34.58
C GLU A 83 8.25 -2.58 -35.00
N ASP A 84 8.99 -1.60 -34.48
CA ASP A 84 10.41 -1.36 -34.80
C ASP A 84 11.36 -2.29 -34.02
N GLY A 85 10.83 -3.25 -33.26
CA GLY A 85 11.62 -4.15 -32.40
C GLY A 85 12.07 -3.52 -31.08
N GLU A 86 11.86 -2.22 -30.90
CA GLU A 86 12.04 -1.53 -29.62
C GLU A 86 10.88 -1.84 -28.67
N LYS A 87 11.19 -1.97 -27.37
CA LYS A 87 10.20 -2.11 -26.31
C LYS A 87 9.94 -0.76 -25.68
N HIS A 88 8.68 -0.47 -25.37
CA HIS A 88 8.29 0.72 -24.65
C HIS A 88 7.90 0.36 -23.23
N ASP A 89 8.75 0.71 -22.28
CA ASP A 89 8.54 0.43 -20.86
C ASP A 89 7.61 1.50 -20.28
N LEU A 90 6.41 1.07 -19.87
CA LEU A 90 5.40 1.90 -19.21
C LEU A 90 5.40 1.57 -17.71
N PHE A 91 5.81 2.53 -16.90
CA PHE A 91 5.91 2.37 -15.44
C PHE A 91 4.56 2.61 -14.78
N MET A 92 4.23 1.80 -13.77
CA MET A 92 3.08 1.96 -12.90
C MET A 92 3.51 2.68 -11.62
N ASP A 93 3.58 4.01 -11.67
CA ASP A 93 4.04 4.82 -10.55
C ASP A 93 2.96 5.02 -9.49
N SER A 94 3.41 5.13 -8.23
CA SER A 94 2.52 5.43 -7.12
C SER A 94 2.00 6.86 -7.20
N GLY A 95 0.70 7.04 -6.96
CA GLY A 95 0.07 8.37 -6.93
C GLY A 95 -0.57 8.78 -8.26
N GLU A 96 -0.40 8.00 -9.32
CA GLU A 96 -1.13 8.20 -10.56
C GLU A 96 -2.54 7.61 -10.52
N SER A 97 -3.43 8.22 -11.31
CA SER A 97 -4.81 7.73 -11.44
C SER A 97 -4.87 6.54 -12.38
N ILE A 98 -5.47 5.45 -11.89
CA ILE A 98 -5.59 4.18 -12.62
C ILE A 98 -7.06 3.86 -12.89
N ARG A 99 -7.36 3.38 -14.10
CA ARG A 99 -8.64 2.76 -14.46
C ARG A 99 -8.48 1.25 -14.41
N PHE A 100 -9.26 0.59 -13.56
CA PHE A 100 -9.26 -0.87 -13.47
C PHE A 100 -10.69 -1.39 -13.55
N ARG A 101 -10.82 -2.67 -13.91
CA ARG A 101 -12.11 -3.36 -13.89
C ARG A 101 -12.17 -4.27 -12.68
N VAL A 102 -13.29 -4.24 -11.96
CA VAL A 102 -13.56 -5.21 -10.89
C VAL A 102 -13.89 -6.57 -11.50
N THR A 103 -13.17 -7.60 -11.07
CA THR A 103 -13.36 -8.97 -11.53
C THR A 103 -14.03 -9.83 -10.47
N SER A 104 -13.71 -9.60 -9.20
CA SER A 104 -14.29 -10.35 -8.08
C SER A 104 -14.30 -9.50 -6.82
N GLU A 105 -15.22 -9.82 -5.91
CA GLU A 105 -15.28 -9.27 -4.56
C GLU A 105 -15.30 -10.43 -3.57
N THR A 106 -14.67 -10.26 -2.43
CA THR A 106 -14.61 -11.26 -1.36
C THR A 106 -14.95 -10.58 -0.04
N PHE A 107 -15.90 -11.17 0.68
CA PHE A 107 -16.26 -10.75 2.02
C PHE A 107 -15.94 -11.88 3.00
N GLU A 108 -15.17 -11.58 4.03
CA GLU A 108 -14.85 -12.49 5.11
C GLU A 108 -15.60 -12.07 6.37
N GLU A 109 -16.45 -12.96 6.86
CA GLU A 109 -17.15 -12.77 8.14
C GLU A 109 -16.16 -12.87 9.30
N SER A 110 -15.67 -11.72 9.78
CA SER A 110 -14.85 -11.66 10.99
C SER A 110 -15.73 -11.85 12.22
N LEU A 111 -15.92 -13.10 12.64
CA LEU A 111 -16.49 -13.40 13.95
C LEU A 111 -15.48 -13.04 15.04
N PRO A 112 -15.93 -12.54 16.22
CA PRO A 112 -15.02 -12.27 17.32
C PRO A 112 -14.30 -13.57 17.70
N SER A 113 -12.97 -13.53 17.70
CA SER A 113 -12.17 -14.66 18.15
C SER A 113 -12.59 -15.01 19.57
N GLY A 114 -12.81 -16.31 19.81
CA GLY A 114 -13.31 -16.85 21.07
C GLY A 114 -12.43 -16.49 22.28
N PRO A 115 -12.82 -16.91 23.50
CA PRO A 115 -12.16 -16.52 24.73
C PRO A 115 -10.63 -16.68 24.66
N PRO A 116 -9.86 -15.77 25.28
CA PRO A 116 -8.40 -15.71 25.16
C PRO A 116 -7.79 -17.05 25.58
N GLY A 117 -7.38 -17.86 24.60
CA GLY A 117 -6.96 -19.25 24.81
C GLY A 117 -7.22 -20.16 23.61
N SER A 118 -8.09 -19.76 22.67
CA SER A 118 -8.21 -20.41 21.36
C SER A 118 -7.16 -19.86 20.40
N GLU A 119 -6.14 -20.66 20.09
CA GLU A 119 -5.09 -20.32 19.11
C GLU A 119 -5.63 -20.39 17.67
N HIS A 120 -6.51 -19.47 17.28
CA HIS A 120 -6.75 -19.16 15.87
C HIS A 120 -5.89 -17.97 15.47
N THR A 121 -4.62 -18.25 15.15
CA THR A 121 -3.69 -17.27 14.58
C THR A 121 -3.87 -17.23 13.07
N ALA A 122 -5.07 -16.88 12.58
CA ALA A 122 -5.19 -16.40 11.21
C ALA A 122 -4.81 -14.91 11.23
N PRO A 123 -3.92 -14.44 10.35
CA PRO A 123 -3.68 -13.02 10.23
C PRO A 123 -5.02 -12.33 9.91
N PRO A 124 -5.30 -11.15 10.49
CA PRO A 124 -6.52 -10.43 10.17
C PRO A 124 -6.47 -10.03 8.69
N SER A 125 -7.17 -10.78 7.85
CA SER A 125 -7.52 -10.41 6.48
C SER A 125 -8.56 -9.29 6.53
N ALA A 126 -8.52 -8.40 5.53
CA ALA A 126 -9.54 -7.37 5.41
C ALA A 126 -10.91 -8.04 5.24
N PRO A 127 -11.94 -7.63 6.00
CA PRO A 127 -13.27 -8.25 5.94
C PRO A 127 -13.94 -8.03 4.59
N TYR A 128 -13.50 -7.03 3.82
CA TYR A 128 -13.95 -6.82 2.45
C TYR A 128 -12.74 -6.52 1.57
N CYS A 129 -12.60 -7.27 0.48
CA CYS A 129 -11.52 -7.17 -0.47
C CYS A 129 -12.07 -7.20 -1.90
N ILE A 130 -11.57 -6.30 -2.75
CA ILE A 130 -11.93 -6.23 -4.16
C ILE A 130 -10.74 -6.70 -4.99
N ILE A 131 -11.01 -7.60 -5.92
CA ILE A 131 -10.04 -8.10 -6.89
C ILE A 131 -10.34 -7.48 -8.25
N GLY A 132 -9.35 -6.77 -8.79
CA GLY A 132 -9.44 -6.10 -10.09
C GLY A 132 -8.48 -6.64 -11.14
N GLY A 133 -8.62 -6.16 -12.37
CA GLY A 133 -7.73 -6.43 -13.50
C GLY A 133 -7.56 -5.21 -14.41
N ILE A 134 -6.43 -5.17 -15.11
CA ILE A 134 -6.06 -4.12 -16.09
C ILE A 134 -5.59 -4.69 -17.43
N ASN A 135 -5.77 -5.98 -17.66
CA ASN A 135 -5.34 -6.70 -18.86
C ASN A 135 -6.18 -6.43 -20.13
N GLU A 136 -7.16 -5.51 -20.06
CA GLU A 136 -8.01 -5.12 -21.20
C GLU A 136 -7.58 -3.75 -21.75
N PRO A 137 -7.76 -3.50 -23.06
CA PRO A 137 -7.40 -2.19 -23.65
C PRO A 137 -8.22 -1.06 -23.01
N GLY A 138 -7.56 0.08 -22.76
CA GLY A 138 -8.18 1.24 -22.10
C GLY A 138 -8.23 1.16 -20.57
N LEU A 139 -7.63 0.12 -19.97
CA LEU A 139 -7.38 -0.02 -18.53
C LEU A 139 -5.90 0.22 -18.20
N GLY A 140 -5.58 0.48 -16.94
CA GLY A 140 -4.25 0.92 -16.50
C GLY A 140 -4.21 2.41 -16.19
N LEU A 141 -3.03 3.00 -16.16
CA LEU A 141 -2.87 4.41 -15.83
C LEU A 141 -3.56 5.29 -16.89
N LEU A 142 -4.21 6.36 -16.45
CA LEU A 142 -4.89 7.28 -17.37
C LEU A 142 -3.90 7.93 -18.34
N THR A 143 -2.69 8.22 -17.85
CA THR A 143 -1.56 8.78 -18.61
C THR A 143 -1.15 7.92 -19.81
N TRP A 144 -1.45 6.62 -19.81
CA TRP A 144 -1.15 5.74 -20.96
C TRP A 144 -2.13 5.91 -22.13
N TRP A 145 -3.33 6.42 -21.87
CA TRP A 145 -4.43 6.47 -22.83
C TRP A 145 -4.81 7.90 -23.22
N GLU A 146 -4.28 8.89 -22.53
CA GLU A 146 -4.45 10.30 -22.89
C GLU A 146 -3.66 10.58 -24.16
N THR A 147 -4.38 10.71 -25.29
CA THR A 147 -3.81 11.32 -26.49
C THR A 147 -3.35 12.72 -26.10
N SER A 148 -2.11 13.05 -26.38
CA SER A 148 -1.44 14.32 -26.07
C SER A 148 -2.08 15.54 -26.74
N GLU A 149 -3.33 15.88 -26.40
CA GLU A 149 -3.94 17.16 -26.76
C GLU A 149 -3.42 18.31 -25.88
N GLN A 150 -2.58 18.01 -24.88
CA GLN A 150 -1.94 19.02 -24.02
C GLN A 150 -0.56 19.48 -24.52
N GLU A 151 -0.05 19.00 -25.65
CA GLU A 151 1.23 19.47 -26.23
C GLU A 151 1.08 20.56 -27.30
N VAL A 152 -0.13 20.99 -27.65
CA VAL A 152 -0.36 22.02 -28.69
C VAL A 152 -0.75 23.40 -28.11
N MET A 153 -0.82 23.55 -26.78
CA MET A 153 -1.27 24.79 -26.13
C MET A 153 -0.22 25.47 -25.23
N SER A 154 1.08 25.24 -25.45
CA SER A 154 2.17 25.93 -24.71
C SER A 154 3.24 26.55 -25.62
N SER A 155 2.92 26.86 -26.87
CA SER A 155 3.85 27.52 -27.77
C SER A 155 3.13 28.27 -28.88
N ASN A 156 2.43 29.36 -28.54
CA ASN A 156 2.09 30.38 -29.54
C ASN A 156 1.91 31.83 -29.01
N ASP A 157 2.05 32.08 -27.71
CA ASP A 157 1.87 33.44 -27.17
C ASP A 157 3.16 34.31 -27.13
N GLU A 158 4.30 33.83 -27.64
CA GLU A 158 5.56 34.61 -27.67
C GLU A 158 6.01 35.08 -29.07
N GLN A 159 5.22 34.83 -30.13
CA GLN A 159 5.58 35.26 -31.49
C GLN A 159 4.87 36.52 -32.00
N GLU A 160 3.82 37.01 -31.34
CA GLU A 160 3.07 38.20 -31.81
C GLU A 160 3.63 39.55 -31.31
N GLU A 161 4.51 39.55 -30.29
CA GLU A 161 5.07 40.80 -29.74
C GLU A 161 6.33 41.30 -30.49
N ARG A 162 6.96 40.47 -31.33
CA ARG A 162 8.18 40.85 -32.08
C ARG A 162 7.92 41.50 -33.44
N GLU A 163 6.74 41.32 -34.04
CA GLU A 163 6.39 42.00 -35.29
C GLU A 163 5.84 43.41 -35.07
N GLN A 164 5.23 43.71 -33.91
CA GLN A 164 4.77 45.07 -33.60
C GLN A 164 5.89 46.05 -33.19
N LEU A 165 7.06 45.53 -32.83
CA LEU A 165 8.24 46.36 -32.50
C LEU A 165 9.06 46.78 -33.73
N ILE A 166 8.82 46.18 -34.90
CA ILE A 166 9.47 46.59 -36.15
C ILE A 166 8.74 47.79 -36.78
N ASP A 167 7.41 47.85 -36.66
CA ASP A 167 6.61 48.94 -37.23
C ASP A 167 6.67 50.26 -36.44
N CYS A 168 7.18 50.26 -35.21
CA CYS A 168 7.37 51.50 -34.42
C CYS A 168 8.75 52.16 -34.60
N ASN A 169 9.67 51.56 -35.36
CA ASN A 169 11.02 52.12 -35.58
C ASN A 169 11.26 52.68 -37.00
N ILE A 170 10.22 52.74 -37.83
CA ILE A 170 10.24 53.47 -39.10
C ILE A 170 9.16 54.57 -39.05
N LYS A 171 9.50 55.68 -38.39
CA LYS A 171 8.85 56.98 -38.59
C LYS A 171 9.83 58.10 -38.31
#